data_AF-A0A317GVR1-F1
#
_entry.id   AF-A0A317GVR1-F1
#
_cell.length_a   1.000
_cell.length_b   1.000
_cell.length_c   1.000
_cell.angle_alpha   90.00
_cell.angle_beta   90.00
_cell.angle_gamma   90.00
#
_symmetry.space_group_name_H-M   'P 1'
#
loop_
_entity.id
_entity.type
_entity.pdbx_description
1 polymer ?
#
loop_
_entity_poly.entity_id
_entity_poly.type
_entity_poly.pdbx_seq_one_letter_code
_entity_poly.pdbx_strand_id
1 'polypeptide(L)' 'MTELPIAKPLLVVNNIEVIYDHVILVLKGVSLEVAEGSIVALLGANGAGKTTTLKAISNLLRSERG' A
#
# COMPACT_ATOMS: atom_id res chain seq x y z
N MET A 1 5.26 -33.68 10.01
CA MET A 1 4.85 -32.27 10.17
C MET A 1 4.81 -31.68 8.78
N THR A 2 3.62 -31.57 8.17
CA THR A 2 3.45 -30.93 6.87
C THR A 2 3.35 -29.43 7.10
N GLU A 3 4.22 -28.65 6.46
CA GLU A 3 4.11 -27.20 6.42
C GLU A 3 2.77 -26.83 5.77
N LEU A 4 1.98 -25.99 6.44
CA LEU A 4 0.78 -25.43 5.82
C LEU A 4 1.24 -24.55 4.65
N PRO A 5 0.65 -24.67 3.45
CA PRO A 5 1.00 -23.79 2.34
C PRO A 5 0.75 -22.35 2.77
N ILE A 6 1.82 -21.54 2.80
CA ILE A 6 1.70 -20.10 3.00
C ILE A 6 0.85 -19.61 1.83
N ALA A 7 -0.35 -19.12 2.13
CA ALA A 7 -1.29 -18.68 1.12
C ALA A 7 -0.59 -17.68 0.19
N LYS A 8 -0.64 -17.96 -1.13
CA LYS A 8 -0.02 -17.09 -2.12
C LYS A 8 -0.59 -15.67 -1.97
N PRO A 9 0.24 -14.63 -1.88
CA PRO A 9 -0.25 -13.27 -1.79
C PRO A 9 -0.97 -12.89 -3.09
N LEU A 10 -2.18 -12.36 -2.95
CA LEU A 10 -2.98 -11.80 -4.04
C LEU A 10 -2.45 -10.41 -4.43
N LEU A 11 -2.04 -9.63 -3.44
CA LEU A 11 -1.45 -8.31 -3.63
C LEU A 11 -0.13 -8.23 -2.86
N VAL A 12 0.91 -7.74 -3.55
CA VAL A 12 2.18 -7.37 -2.93
C VAL A 12 2.47 -5.92 -3.30
N VAL A 13 2.73 -5.11 -2.29
CA VAL A 13 3.09 -3.70 -2.41
C VAL A 13 4.47 -3.55 -1.81
N ASN A 14 5.39 -2.99 -2.57
CA ASN A 14 6.78 -2.81 -2.15
C ASN A 14 7.15 -1.33 -2.21
N ASN A 15 7.53 -0.78 -1.06
CA ASN A 15 8.15 0.53 -0.90
C ASN A 15 7.46 1.66 -1.67
N ILE A 16 6.13 1.75 -1.59
CA ILE A 16 5.41 2.88 -2.19
C ILE A 16 5.78 4.17 -1.46
N GLU A 17 6.22 5.13 -2.26
CA GLU A 17 6.42 6.52 -1.86
C GLU A 17 5.51 7.42 -2.66
N VAL A 18 4.93 8.41 -1.98
CA VAL A 18 4.07 9.41 -2.60
C VAL A 18 4.45 10.76 -2.07
N ILE A 19 4.78 11.66 -2.98
CA ILE A 19 5.10 13.05 -2.71
C ILE A 19 4.02 13.89 -3.37
N TYR A 20 3.40 14.81 -2.64
CA TYR A 20 2.52 15.84 -3.20
C TYR A 20 3.24 17.16 -3.37
N ASP A 21 2.87 17.89 -4.43
CA ASP A 21 3.39 19.21 -4.78
C ASP A 21 4.93 19.28 -4.79
N HIS A 22 5.59 18.14 -5.06
CA HIS A 22 7.05 17.94 -4.99
C HIS A 22 7.72 18.24 -3.63
N VAL A 23 6.95 18.50 -2.58
CA VAL A 23 7.47 18.97 -1.28
C VAL A 23 7.06 18.06 -0.13
N ILE A 24 5.85 17.50 -0.16
CA ILE A 24 5.28 16.81 1.00
C ILE A 24 5.32 15.30 0.78
N LEU A 25 6.26 14.63 1.46
CA LEU A 25 6.30 13.16 1.52
C LEU A 25 5.13 12.63 2.37
N VAL A 26 4.10 12.11 1.71
CA VAL A 26 2.88 11.59 2.35
C VAL A 26 3.01 10.11 2.68
N LEU A 27 3.60 9.32 1.78
CA LEU A 27 3.92 7.92 2.03
C LEU A 27 5.43 7.73 1.98
N LYS A 28 5.98 7.10 3.01
CA LYS A 28 7.41 6.80 3.11
C LYS A 28 7.61 5.28 3.15
N GLY A 29 7.87 4.69 1.99
CA GLY A 29 8.25 3.27 1.87
C GLY A 29 7.20 2.30 2.39
N VAL A 30 5.92 2.49 2.03
CA VAL A 30 4.84 1.59 2.45
C VAL A 30 4.96 0.25 1.72
N SER A 31 5.08 -0.84 2.48
CA SER A 31 5.06 -2.21 1.97
C SER A 31 4.00 -3.03 2.70
N LEU A 32 3.23 -3.81 1.96
CA LEU A 32 2.21 -4.71 2.51
C LEU A 32 1.94 -5.89 1.59
N GLU A 33 1.54 -7.00 2.18
CA GLU A 33 1.09 -8.19 1.47
C GLU A 33 -0.35 -8.51 1.89
N VAL A 34 -1.19 -8.88 0.91
CA VAL A 34 -2.56 -9.33 1.16
C VAL A 34 -2.69 -10.73 0.61
N ALA A 35 -2.95 -11.70 1.50
CA ALA A 35 -3.22 -13.07 1.12
C ALA A 35 -4.58 -13.19 0.41
N GLU A 36 -4.70 -14.14 -0.51
CA GLU A 36 -5.99 -14.45 -1.13
C GLU A 36 -7.05 -14.81 -0.07
N GLY A 37 -8.25 -14.26 -0.22
CA GLY A 37 -9.35 -14.47 0.73
C GLY A 37 -9.22 -13.75 2.08
N SER A 38 -8.18 -12.93 2.27
CA SER A 38 -7.99 -12.14 3.50
C SER A 38 -8.56 -10.73 3.42
N ILE A 39 -8.85 -10.14 4.57
CA ILE A 39 -9.23 -8.73 4.71
C ILE A 39 -8.14 -8.03 5.53
N VAL A 40 -7.56 -6.98 4.95
CA VAL A 40 -6.54 -6.14 5.61
C VAL A 40 -7.11 -4.74 5.85
N ALA A 41 -7.01 -4.25 7.08
CA ALA A 41 -7.45 -2.91 7.46
C ALA A 41 -6.25 -1.98 7.65
N LEU A 42 -6.30 -0.80 7.03
CA LEU A 42 -5.34 0.28 7.27
C LEU A 42 -5.85 1.20 8.38
N LEU A 43 -5.12 1.27 9.49
CA LEU A 43 -5.46 2.09 10.66
C LEU A 43 -4.48 3.25 10.82
N GLY A 44 -4.96 4.35 11.42
CA GLY A 44 -4.13 5.53 11.69
C GLY A 44 -4.95 6.82 11.78
N ALA A 45 -4.33 7.91 12.24
CA ALA A 45 -4.96 9.22 12.36
C ALA A 45 -5.33 9.84 11.00
N ASN A 46 -6.10 10.94 11.03
CA ASN A 46 -6.32 11.76 9.84
C ASN A 46 -4.97 12.29 9.33
N GLY A 47 -4.75 12.23 8.02
CA GLY A 47 -3.46 12.60 7.41
C GLY A 47 -2.38 11.51 7.42
N ALA A 48 -2.60 10.35 8.06
CA ALA A 48 -1.62 9.25 8.10
C ALA A 48 -1.38 8.51 6.77
N GLY A 49 -1.92 9.01 5.65
CA GLY A 49 -1.69 8.42 4.32
C GLY A 49 -2.64 7.27 3.92
N LYS A 50 -3.61 6.86 4.74
CA LYS A 50 -4.53 5.74 4.43
C LYS A 50 -5.19 5.82 3.04
N THR A 51 -5.86 6.94 2.74
CA THR A 51 -6.50 7.17 1.44
C THR A 51 -5.47 7.23 0.31
N THR A 52 -4.30 7.81 0.57
CA THR A 52 -3.20 7.89 -0.39
C THR A 52 -2.66 6.48 -0.71
N THR A 53 -2.51 5.61 0.28
CA THR A 53 -2.10 4.20 0.09
C THR A 53 -3.12 3.46 -0.77
N LEU A 54 -4.43 3.59 -0.46
CA LEU A 54 -5.47 2.95 -1.27
C LEU A 54 -5.51 3.48 -2.70
N LYS A 55 -5.34 4.79 -2.91
CA LYS A 55 -5.23 5.39 -4.25
C LYS A 55 -4.00 4.89 -5.00
N ALA A 56 -2.86 4.73 -4.31
CA ALA A 56 -1.62 4.24 -4.92
C ALA A 56 -1.79 2.80 -5.42
N ILE A 57 -2.35 1.93 -4.58
CA ILE A 57 -2.57 0.51 -4.89
C ILE A 57 -3.60 0.31 -6.00
N SER A 58 -4.64 1.14 -6.01
CA SER A 58 -5.70 1.09 -7.04
C SER A 58 -5.30 1.71 -8.38
N ASN A 59 -4.03 2.12 -8.55
CA ASN A 59 -3.53 2.85 -9.72
C ASN A 59 -4.33 4.14 -10.00
N LEU A 60 -4.92 4.73 -8.96
CA LEU A 60 -5.70 5.97 -9.01
C LEU A 60 -4.85 7.20 -8.64
N LEU A 61 -3.64 7.00 -8.13
CA LEU A 61 -2.62 8.04 -8.18
C LEU A 61 -2.06 8.02 -9.60
N ARG A 62 -2.55 8.94 -10.45
CA ARG A 62 -1.87 9.24 -11.70
C ARG A 62 -0.40 9.49 -11.36
N SER A 63 0.49 8.76 -12.01
CA SER A 63 1.93 8.98 -11.90
C SER A 63 2.19 10.45 -12.23
N GLU A 64 2.42 11.28 -11.22
CA GLU A 64 2.99 12.62 -11.43
C GLU A 64 4.49 12.44 -11.68
N ARG A 65 4.79 11.83 -12.83
CA ARG A 65 6.04 12.07 -13.54
C ARG A 65 5.73 13.15 -14.57
N GLY A 66 5.84 14.39 -14.13
CA GLY A 66 6.18 15.55 -14.94
C GLY A 66 7.59 15.96 -14.56
#